data_AF-A0A2V1AQE8-F1
#
_entry.id   AF-A0A2V1AQE8-F1
#
_cell.length_a   1.000
_cell.length_b   1.000
_cell.length_c   1.000
_cell.angle_alpha   90.00
_cell.angle_beta   90.00
_cell.angle_gamma   90.00
#
_symmetry.space_group_name_H-M   'P 1'
#
loop_
_entity.id
_entity.type
_entity.pdbx_description
1 polymer ?
#
loop_
_entity_poly.entity_id
_entity_poly.type
_entity_poly.pdbx_seq_one_letter_code
_entity_poly.pdbx_strand_id
1 'polypeptide(L)'
;MLGTQAKTLLRCYSTEASPAIRSTLLLQRKPIITADQPAFQKSFYRYQKELWKRLMWTFPKWFWFRPGTVSELRFRELNKRPFYNNPNVEFVGGRPDVQHNRDRRHKQVVKLPQTYDDKSKEVDELSRRIVPNSRTTQADKNNDLMSLERKLARTLYLLVSQDGKKWNFPSFAINGSPLHQAAEEGLYSIAGKQLNYFNVSKKPCHVHNSPNEKSFFIKSYLLSGQFDVKDSGLKHLWLTKEEVGQHLDKDYYQEVEHLLNEI
;
A
#
# COMPACT_ATOMS: atom_id res chain seq x y z
N MET A 1 -6.49 -1.47 88.34
CA MET A 1 -5.55 -1.21 87.23
C MET A 1 -5.74 -2.29 86.18
N LEU A 2 -6.52 -2.03 85.14
CA LEU A 2 -6.68 -2.93 83.99
C LEU A 2 -6.26 -2.13 82.76
N GLY A 3 -5.03 -2.36 82.30
CA GLY A 3 -4.49 -1.71 81.10
C GLY A 3 -4.94 -2.46 79.85
N THR A 4 -5.79 -1.84 79.05
CA THR A 4 -6.19 -2.32 77.73
C THR A 4 -5.05 -2.10 76.74
N GLN A 5 -4.41 -3.18 76.28
CA GLN A 5 -3.44 -3.14 75.19
C GLN A 5 -4.16 -2.90 73.86
N ALA A 6 -3.95 -1.71 73.29
CA ALA A 6 -4.39 -1.40 71.93
C ALA A 6 -3.53 -2.20 70.94
N LYS A 7 -4.14 -3.19 70.26
CA LYS A 7 -3.52 -3.89 69.13
C LYS A 7 -3.46 -2.96 67.93
N THR A 8 -2.28 -2.44 67.63
CA THR A 8 -1.98 -1.73 66.38
C THR A 8 -2.04 -2.73 65.23
N LEU A 9 -3.12 -2.70 64.46
CA LEU A 9 -3.22 -3.42 63.19
C LEU A 9 -2.31 -2.71 62.17
N LEU A 10 -1.12 -3.27 61.94
CA LEU A 10 -0.29 -2.93 60.79
C LEU A 10 -1.06 -3.30 59.53
N ARG A 11 -1.63 -2.29 58.87
CA ARG A 11 -2.24 -2.43 57.55
C ARG A 11 -1.13 -2.58 56.53
N CYS A 12 -0.74 -3.82 56.26
CA CYS A 12 0.15 -4.14 55.14
C CYS A 12 -0.61 -3.83 53.85
N TYR A 13 -0.36 -2.67 53.25
CA TYR A 13 -0.72 -2.45 51.85
C TYR A 13 0.12 -3.42 51.04
N SER A 14 -0.52 -4.38 50.36
CA SER A 14 0.15 -5.13 49.30
C SER A 14 0.54 -4.10 48.23
N THR A 15 1.80 -3.70 48.19
CA THR A 15 2.35 -3.08 46.99
C THR A 15 2.30 -4.14 45.91
N GLU A 16 1.25 -4.11 45.08
CA GLU A 16 1.29 -4.82 43.81
C GLU A 16 2.58 -4.39 43.11
N ALA A 17 3.44 -5.35 42.77
CA ALA A 17 4.68 -5.07 42.08
C ALA A 17 4.34 -4.22 40.85
N SER A 18 5.02 -3.07 40.70
CA SER A 18 4.76 -2.18 39.57
C SER A 18 4.98 -2.98 38.27
N PRO A 19 3.98 -3.08 37.37
CA PRO A 19 4.11 -3.89 36.17
C PRO A 19 5.22 -3.33 35.29
N ALA A 20 6.03 -4.21 34.71
CA ALA A 20 7.14 -3.80 33.86
C ALA A 20 6.59 -3.08 32.62
N ILE A 21 7.05 -1.85 32.38
CA ILE A 21 6.61 -1.03 31.26
C ILE A 21 7.49 -1.35 30.05
N ARG A 22 6.87 -1.66 28.92
CA ARG A 22 7.55 -1.91 27.65
C ARG A 22 7.04 -0.99 26.55
N SER A 23 7.94 -0.61 25.65
CA SER A 23 7.61 0.12 24.43
C SER A 23 7.63 -0.85 23.25
N THR A 24 6.46 -1.15 22.71
CA THR A 24 6.27 -2.04 21.57
C THR A 24 6.21 -1.23 20.28
N LEU A 25 7.05 -1.56 19.31
CA LEU A 25 7.13 -0.85 18.04
C LEU A 25 6.22 -1.51 17.00
N LEU A 26 5.26 -0.74 16.49
CA LEU A 26 4.46 -1.10 15.33
C LEU A 26 5.06 -0.43 14.09
N LEU A 27 6.08 -1.07 13.50
CA LEU A 27 6.74 -0.59 12.28
C LEU A 27 5.99 -1.07 11.04
N GLN A 28 5.58 -0.13 10.19
CA GLN A 28 4.80 -0.40 8.99
C GLN A 28 5.52 0.09 7.74
N ARG A 29 5.58 -0.74 6.69
CA ARG A 29 5.97 -0.35 5.34
C ARG A 29 4.71 -0.06 4.53
N LYS A 30 4.51 1.19 4.12
CA LYS A 30 3.32 1.62 3.37
C LYS A 30 3.23 0.96 1.98
N PRO A 31 2.03 0.78 1.41
CA PRO A 31 1.91 0.32 0.03
C PRO A 31 2.56 1.36 -0.90
N ILE A 32 3.39 0.88 -1.82
CA ILE A 32 4.14 1.71 -2.79
C ILE A 32 3.31 1.87 -4.07
N ILE A 33 2.49 0.87 -4.41
CA ILE A 33 1.60 0.90 -5.56
C ILE A 33 0.13 0.88 -5.13
N THR A 34 -0.75 1.32 -6.02
CA THR A 34 -2.20 1.31 -5.77
C THR A 34 -2.70 -0.10 -5.47
N ALA A 35 -3.70 -0.23 -4.59
CA ALA A 35 -4.31 -1.50 -4.24
C ALA A 35 -4.95 -2.21 -5.45
N ASP A 36 -5.07 -3.54 -5.37
CA ASP A 36 -5.77 -4.32 -6.38
C ASP A 36 -7.28 -4.15 -6.25
N GLN A 37 -7.94 -3.92 -7.38
CA GLN A 37 -9.38 -3.71 -7.40
C GLN A 37 -10.14 -5.06 -7.37
N PRO A 38 -11.19 -5.18 -6.53
CA PRO A 38 -12.14 -6.29 -6.58
C PRO A 38 -12.80 -6.44 -7.96
N ALA A 39 -13.26 -7.66 -8.28
CA ALA A 39 -13.88 -7.96 -9.58
C ALA A 39 -15.10 -7.05 -9.88
N PHE A 40 -15.93 -6.78 -8.88
CA PHE A 40 -17.07 -5.88 -9.00
C PHE A 40 -16.66 -4.42 -9.29
N GLN A 41 -15.65 -3.89 -8.59
CA GLN A 41 -15.18 -2.53 -8.86
C GLN A 41 -14.59 -2.42 -10.26
N LYS A 42 -13.84 -3.43 -10.72
CA LYS A 42 -13.32 -3.49 -12.09
C LYS A 42 -14.44 -3.44 -13.14
N SER A 43 -15.52 -4.21 -12.94
CA SER A 43 -16.66 -4.21 -13.87
C SER A 43 -17.43 -2.89 -13.84
N PHE A 44 -17.64 -2.32 -12.65
CA PHE A 44 -18.26 -1.01 -12.46
C PHE A 44 -17.47 0.09 -13.17
N TYR A 45 -16.15 0.19 -12.93
CA TYR A 45 -15.32 1.20 -13.58
C TYR A 45 -15.25 1.01 -15.10
N ARG A 46 -15.23 -0.24 -15.58
CA ARG A 46 -15.33 -0.53 -17.02
C ARG A 46 -16.63 -0.01 -17.60
N TYR A 47 -17.76 -0.28 -16.94
CA TYR A 47 -19.07 0.20 -17.37
C TYR A 47 -19.14 1.73 -17.40
N GLN A 48 -18.73 2.39 -16.31
CA GLN A 48 -18.68 3.86 -16.24
C GLN A 48 -17.76 4.45 -17.31
N LYS A 49 -16.62 3.84 -17.59
CA LYS A 49 -15.72 4.26 -18.67
C LYS A 49 -16.36 4.14 -20.05
N GLU A 50 -17.17 3.11 -20.30
CA GLU A 50 -17.89 2.95 -21.57
C GLU A 50 -19.03 3.97 -21.73
N LEU A 51 -19.78 4.24 -20.65
CA LEU A 51 -20.76 5.34 -20.63
C LEU A 51 -20.07 6.69 -20.88
N TRP A 52 -18.96 6.94 -20.20
CA TRP A 52 -18.19 8.16 -20.37
C TRP A 52 -17.74 8.32 -21.82
N LYS A 53 -17.12 7.29 -22.42
CA LYS A 53 -16.77 7.29 -23.85
C LYS A 53 -17.96 7.55 -24.79
N ARG A 54 -19.17 7.11 -24.43
CA ARG A 54 -20.38 7.36 -25.22
C ARG A 54 -20.83 8.82 -25.13
N LEU A 55 -20.72 9.43 -23.95
CA LEU A 55 -21.16 10.79 -23.66
C LEU A 55 -20.11 11.87 -23.95
N MET A 56 -18.83 11.49 -24.01
CA MET A 56 -17.72 12.37 -24.38
C MET A 56 -18.04 13.13 -25.66
N TRP A 57 -17.54 14.36 -25.74
CA TRP A 57 -17.62 15.18 -26.95
C TRP A 57 -16.71 14.66 -28.05
N THR A 58 -16.84 15.25 -29.24
CA THR A 58 -15.94 15.00 -30.36
C THR A 58 -14.51 15.38 -29.98
N PHE A 59 -13.55 14.55 -30.38
CA PHE A 59 -12.14 14.93 -30.22
C PHE A 59 -11.81 16.11 -31.15
N PRO A 60 -11.35 17.27 -30.62
CA PRO A 60 -11.11 18.47 -31.41
C PRO A 60 -9.77 18.36 -32.16
N LYS A 61 -9.74 17.58 -33.24
CA LYS A 61 -8.53 17.30 -34.03
C LYS A 61 -7.81 18.58 -34.48
N TRP A 62 -8.57 19.56 -34.95
CA TRP A 62 -8.07 20.82 -35.52
C TRP A 62 -7.27 21.67 -34.52
N PHE A 63 -7.51 21.50 -33.22
CA PHE A 63 -6.77 22.20 -32.17
C PHE A 63 -5.38 21.58 -31.96
N TRP A 64 -5.31 20.24 -31.89
CA TRP A 64 -4.09 19.49 -31.59
C TRP A 64 -3.20 19.25 -32.81
N PHE A 65 -3.81 19.01 -33.98
CA PHE A 65 -3.11 18.73 -35.23
C PHE A 65 -3.39 19.85 -36.22
N ARG A 66 -2.35 20.64 -36.52
CA ARG A 66 -2.43 21.73 -37.49
C ARG A 66 -2.64 21.16 -38.90
N PRO A 67 -3.49 21.81 -39.72
CA PRO A 67 -3.75 21.36 -41.08
C PRO A 67 -2.47 21.39 -41.93
N GLY A 68 -2.26 20.37 -42.77
CA GLY A 68 -1.12 20.28 -43.68
C GLY A 68 0.18 19.79 -43.03
N THR A 69 0.13 19.30 -41.78
CA THR A 69 1.31 18.74 -41.10
C THR A 69 1.43 17.23 -41.28
N VAL A 70 2.66 16.71 -41.21
CA VAL A 70 2.92 15.25 -41.22
C VAL A 70 2.22 14.55 -40.04
N SER A 71 2.15 15.23 -38.89
CA SER A 71 1.44 14.72 -37.71
C SER A 71 -0.06 14.55 -37.96
N GLU A 72 -0.69 15.49 -38.66
CA GLU A 72 -2.09 15.37 -39.07
C GLU A 72 -2.30 14.21 -40.05
N LEU A 73 -1.38 14.05 -41.01
CA LEU A 73 -1.42 12.94 -41.98
C LEU A 73 -1.36 11.59 -41.26
N ARG A 74 -0.39 11.38 -40.36
CA ARG A 74 -0.28 10.16 -39.55
C ARG A 74 -1.54 9.88 -38.72
N PHE A 75 -2.10 10.92 -38.10
CA PHE A 75 -3.35 10.78 -37.36
C PHE A 75 -4.53 10.36 -38.26
N ARG A 76 -4.61 10.92 -39.47
CA ARG A 76 -5.65 10.62 -40.46
C ARG A 76 -5.54 9.21 -41.01
N GLU A 77 -4.33 8.70 -41.19
CA GLU A 77 -4.08 7.32 -41.60
C GLU A 77 -4.56 6.31 -40.55
N LEU A 78 -4.35 6.62 -39.27
CA LEU A 78 -4.78 5.76 -38.16
C LEU A 78 -6.30 5.82 -37.91
N ASN A 79 -6.92 6.98 -38.12
CA ASN A 79 -8.32 7.22 -37.82
C ASN A 79 -9.12 7.49 -39.11
N LYS A 80 -9.83 6.46 -39.58
CA LYS A 80 -10.74 6.58 -40.72
C LYS A 80 -11.91 7.52 -40.39
N ARG A 81 -12.36 8.27 -41.41
CA ARG A 81 -13.56 9.11 -41.29
C ARG A 81 -14.81 8.24 -41.17
N PRO A 82 -15.85 8.69 -40.44
CA PRO A 82 -17.14 8.01 -40.43
C PRO A 82 -17.80 8.08 -41.82
N PHE A 83 -18.73 7.17 -42.08
CA PHE A 83 -19.58 7.22 -43.26
C PHE A 83 -20.54 8.41 -43.16
N TYR A 84 -20.59 9.24 -44.21
CA TYR A 84 -21.56 10.32 -44.32
C TYR A 84 -22.92 9.77 -44.80
N ASN A 85 -23.98 10.52 -44.53
CA ASN A 85 -25.31 10.17 -45.00
C ASN A 85 -25.37 10.28 -46.54
N ASN A 86 -25.66 9.17 -47.23
CA ASN A 86 -25.88 9.13 -48.67
C ASN A 86 -27.36 8.76 -48.94
N PRO A 87 -28.15 9.61 -49.62
CA PRO A 87 -29.56 9.33 -49.91
C PRO A 87 -29.80 8.05 -50.71
N ASN A 88 -28.83 7.62 -51.52
CA ASN A 88 -28.97 6.48 -52.43
C ASN A 88 -28.68 5.13 -51.76
N VAL A 89 -28.30 5.14 -50.48
CA VAL A 89 -27.92 3.94 -49.73
C VAL A 89 -28.84 3.78 -48.53
N GLU A 90 -29.35 2.57 -48.33
CA GLU A 90 -30.15 2.24 -47.17
C GLU A 90 -29.26 1.91 -45.96
N PHE A 91 -29.59 2.47 -44.79
CA PHE A 91 -28.86 2.24 -43.55
C PHE A 91 -29.77 1.57 -42.52
N VAL A 92 -29.59 0.27 -42.31
CA VAL A 92 -30.40 -0.56 -41.37
C VAL A 92 -30.33 -0.04 -39.93
N GLY A 93 -29.17 0.47 -39.49
CA GLY A 93 -28.96 1.03 -38.15
C GLY A 93 -29.38 2.49 -37.99
N GLY A 94 -30.20 3.01 -38.89
CA GLY A 94 -30.55 4.43 -39.01
C GLY A 94 -29.52 5.22 -39.83
N ARG A 95 -29.90 6.43 -40.25
CA ARG A 95 -29.05 7.30 -41.06
C ARG A 95 -27.92 7.93 -40.23
N PRO A 96 -26.68 8.03 -40.75
CA PRO A 96 -25.56 8.69 -40.06
C PRO A 96 -25.80 10.17 -39.77
N ASP A 97 -25.66 10.56 -38.50
CA ASP A 97 -25.63 11.97 -38.07
C ASP A 97 -24.18 12.35 -37.76
N VAL A 98 -23.47 12.81 -38.80
CA VAL A 98 -22.04 13.12 -38.71
C VAL A 98 -21.84 14.61 -38.51
N GLN A 99 -21.23 14.98 -37.38
CA GLN A 99 -20.76 16.33 -37.12
C GLN A 99 -19.30 16.31 -36.68
N HIS A 100 -18.50 17.25 -37.18
CA HIS A 100 -17.06 17.33 -36.92
C HIS A 100 -16.32 15.98 -37.11
N ASN A 101 -16.68 15.24 -38.17
CA ASN A 101 -16.13 13.91 -38.48
C ASN A 101 -16.33 12.85 -37.37
N ARG A 102 -17.43 12.94 -36.63
CA ARG A 102 -17.91 11.88 -35.73
C ARG A 102 -19.39 11.61 -35.96
N ASP A 103 -19.77 10.35 -36.01
CA ASP A 103 -21.16 9.93 -35.89
C ASP A 103 -21.65 10.10 -34.44
N ARG A 104 -22.64 10.98 -34.23
CA ARG A 104 -23.18 11.33 -32.90
C ARG A 104 -23.92 10.17 -32.23
N ARG A 105 -24.34 9.15 -33.00
CA ARG A 105 -25.07 8.00 -32.49
C ARG A 105 -24.19 7.05 -31.69
N HIS A 106 -22.89 7.01 -32.03
CA HIS A 106 -21.93 6.05 -31.50
C HIS A 106 -20.83 6.73 -30.65
N LYS A 107 -20.15 5.93 -29.82
CA LYS A 107 -18.94 6.38 -29.13
C LYS A 107 -17.81 6.58 -30.15
N GLN A 108 -17.00 7.61 -29.95
CA GLN A 108 -15.80 7.82 -30.77
C GLN A 108 -14.62 7.09 -30.14
N VAL A 109 -13.89 6.30 -30.94
CA VAL A 109 -12.61 5.71 -30.55
C VAL A 109 -11.53 6.36 -31.39
N VAL A 110 -10.60 7.04 -30.74
CA VAL A 110 -9.48 7.74 -31.39
C VAL A 110 -8.19 6.97 -31.09
N LYS A 111 -7.51 6.53 -32.14
CA LYS A 111 -6.17 5.95 -32.07
C LYS A 111 -5.14 7.06 -32.16
N LEU A 112 -4.16 7.07 -31.28
CA LEU A 112 -3.09 8.08 -31.30
C LEU A 112 -1.92 7.56 -32.14
N PRO A 113 -1.23 8.44 -32.89
CA PRO A 113 0.04 8.09 -33.51
C PRO A 113 1.05 7.73 -32.44
N GLN A 114 1.64 6.53 -32.56
CA GLN A 114 2.69 6.06 -31.67
C GLN A 114 4.04 6.61 -32.15
N THR A 115 4.91 6.92 -31.19
CA THR A 115 6.29 7.39 -31.48
C THR A 115 7.23 6.24 -31.83
N TYR A 116 6.89 5.02 -31.39
CA TYR A 116 7.58 3.79 -31.73
C TYR A 116 6.81 3.05 -32.84
N ASP A 117 7.54 2.35 -33.70
CA ASP A 117 6.98 1.37 -34.63
C ASP A 117 7.43 -0.02 -34.18
N ASP A 118 6.49 -0.88 -33.81
CA ASP A 118 6.72 -2.25 -33.29
C ASP A 118 7.52 -3.13 -34.28
N LYS A 119 7.62 -2.74 -35.56
CA LYS A 119 8.35 -3.46 -36.61
C LYS A 119 9.73 -2.89 -36.92
N SER A 120 9.99 -1.64 -36.52
CA SER A 120 11.25 -0.97 -36.79
C SER A 120 12.27 -1.30 -35.71
N LYS A 121 13.56 -1.43 -36.07
CA LYS A 121 14.64 -1.52 -35.07
C LYS A 121 14.59 -0.24 -34.22
N GLU A 122 14.67 -0.37 -32.90
CA GLU A 122 14.74 0.77 -31.98
C GLU A 122 15.92 1.67 -32.41
N VAL A 123 15.62 2.84 -32.98
CA VAL A 123 16.65 3.76 -33.49
C VAL A 123 17.18 4.65 -32.36
N ASP A 124 16.37 4.89 -31.32
CA ASP A 124 16.67 5.81 -30.22
C ASP A 124 16.00 5.37 -28.89
N GLU A 125 16.77 5.33 -27.80
CA GLU A 125 16.32 4.91 -26.45
C GLU A 125 15.17 5.76 -25.92
N LEU A 126 15.09 7.05 -26.32
CA LEU A 126 14.04 7.98 -25.91
C LEU A 126 12.69 7.69 -26.59
N SER A 127 12.72 7.08 -27.78
CA SER A 127 11.51 6.78 -28.57
C SER A 127 10.85 5.45 -28.22
N ARG A 128 11.47 4.67 -27.33
CA ARG A 128 11.03 3.31 -26.98
C ARG A 128 9.63 3.27 -26.40
N ARG A 129 8.97 2.12 -26.59
CA ARG A 129 7.68 1.84 -25.97
C ARG A 129 7.83 1.82 -24.45
N ILE A 130 7.00 2.60 -23.75
CA ILE A 130 6.92 2.55 -22.29
C ILE A 130 6.24 1.24 -21.90
N VAL A 131 7.02 0.31 -21.34
CA VAL A 131 6.54 -0.91 -20.71
C VAL A 131 6.60 -0.70 -19.20
N PRO A 132 5.45 -0.65 -18.50
CA PRO A 132 5.46 -0.52 -17.06
C PRO A 132 6.06 -1.79 -16.42
N ASN A 133 6.79 -1.62 -15.32
CA ASN A 133 7.31 -2.73 -14.54
C ASN A 133 6.16 -3.61 -14.02
N SER A 134 6.45 -4.90 -13.83
CA SER A 134 5.50 -5.83 -13.22
C SER A 134 5.14 -5.36 -11.81
N ARG A 135 3.85 -5.49 -11.46
CA ARG A 135 3.36 -5.25 -10.10
C ARG A 135 3.82 -6.33 -9.11
N THR A 136 4.08 -7.54 -9.62
CA THR A 136 4.61 -8.67 -8.86
C THR A 136 6.12 -8.73 -8.98
N THR A 137 6.79 -8.83 -7.85
CA THR A 137 8.26 -8.87 -7.75
C THR A 137 8.80 -10.30 -7.76
N GLN A 138 10.12 -10.45 -7.76
CA GLN A 138 10.75 -11.77 -7.57
C GLN A 138 10.52 -12.31 -6.15
N ALA A 139 10.52 -11.43 -5.14
CA ALA A 139 10.20 -11.79 -3.76
C ALA A 139 8.76 -12.33 -3.62
N ASP A 140 7.81 -11.78 -4.38
CA ASP A 140 6.43 -12.31 -4.43
C ASP A 140 6.38 -13.72 -5.04
N LYS A 141 7.13 -13.97 -6.11
CA LYS A 141 7.17 -15.30 -6.75
C LYS A 141 7.81 -16.35 -5.85
N ASN A 142 8.84 -15.96 -5.11
CA ASN A 142 9.57 -16.84 -4.20
C ASN A 142 8.92 -16.94 -2.81
N ASN A 143 7.86 -16.17 -2.54
CA ASN A 143 7.25 -16.01 -1.22
C ASN A 143 8.26 -15.68 -0.11
N ASP A 144 9.24 -14.83 -0.40
CA ASP A 144 10.23 -14.41 0.58
C ASP A 144 9.61 -13.45 1.59
N LEU A 145 9.38 -13.93 2.82
CA LEU A 145 8.75 -13.17 3.90
C LEU A 145 9.70 -12.15 4.57
N MET A 146 11.00 -12.20 4.31
CA MET A 146 11.98 -11.27 4.88
C MET A 146 12.17 -10.03 3.99
N SER A 147 11.81 -10.11 2.71
CA SER A 147 11.95 -8.99 1.79
C SER A 147 10.89 -7.91 1.99
N LEU A 148 11.32 -6.64 1.93
CA LEU A 148 10.47 -5.45 1.91
C LEU A 148 9.79 -5.23 0.55
N GLU A 149 10.37 -5.78 -0.52
CA GLU A 149 9.92 -5.60 -1.90
C GLU A 149 8.74 -6.50 -2.28
N ARG A 150 8.37 -7.44 -1.39
CA ARG A 150 7.16 -8.26 -1.59
C ARG A 150 5.89 -7.44 -1.33
N LYS A 151 4.77 -7.83 -1.95
CA LYS A 151 3.42 -7.29 -1.76
C LYS A 151 3.40 -5.77 -1.76
N LEU A 152 3.90 -5.16 -2.83
CA LEU A 152 4.02 -3.70 -2.98
C LEU A 152 2.70 -2.94 -2.79
N ALA A 153 1.56 -3.58 -3.06
CA ALA A 153 0.22 -2.97 -2.98
C ALA A 153 -0.42 -3.03 -1.59
N ARG A 154 0.21 -3.70 -0.62
CA ARG A 154 -0.30 -3.92 0.74
C ARG A 154 0.66 -3.34 1.78
N THR A 155 0.14 -2.94 2.93
CA THR A 155 0.94 -2.58 4.10
C THR A 155 1.60 -3.82 4.70
N LEU A 156 2.92 -3.76 4.94
CA LEU A 156 3.64 -4.79 5.68
C LEU A 156 3.97 -4.33 7.09
N TYR A 157 4.00 -5.29 8.00
CA TYR A 157 4.27 -5.13 9.42
C TYR A 157 5.50 -5.94 9.80
N LEU A 158 6.39 -5.35 10.59
CA LEU A 158 7.54 -6.05 11.13
C LEU A 158 7.11 -6.93 12.31
N LEU A 159 7.34 -8.23 12.21
CA LEU A 159 7.34 -9.16 13.33
C LEU A 159 8.74 -9.70 13.58
N VAL A 160 9.02 -10.00 14.83
CA VAL A 160 10.32 -10.48 15.29
C VAL A 160 10.13 -11.70 16.18
N SER A 161 11.09 -12.62 16.12
CA SER A 161 11.16 -13.80 16.97
C SER A 161 12.61 -14.14 17.32
N GLN A 162 12.88 -14.41 18.59
CA GLN A 162 14.20 -14.89 19.06
C GLN A 162 14.37 -16.40 18.77
N ASP A 163 13.33 -17.20 18.96
CA ASP A 163 13.40 -18.66 18.79
C ASP A 163 12.87 -19.13 17.43
N GLY A 164 12.25 -18.24 16.65
CA GLY A 164 11.51 -18.55 15.42
C GLY A 164 10.17 -19.26 15.64
N LYS A 165 9.80 -19.54 16.90
CA LYS A 165 8.55 -20.24 17.27
C LYS A 165 7.43 -19.28 17.69
N LYS A 166 7.75 -18.29 18.51
CA LYS A 166 6.81 -17.26 18.99
C LYS A 166 7.10 -15.95 18.30
N TRP A 167 6.15 -15.45 17.52
CA TRP A 167 6.26 -14.19 16.80
C TRP A 167 5.55 -13.11 17.58
N ASN A 168 6.19 -11.95 17.74
CA ASN A 168 5.59 -10.79 18.39
C ASN A 168 6.09 -9.51 17.70
N PHE A 169 5.41 -8.40 17.97
CA PHE A 169 5.94 -7.09 17.62
C PHE A 169 7.19 -6.80 18.47
N PRO A 170 8.22 -6.10 17.92
CA PRO A 170 9.42 -5.75 18.67
C PRO A 170 9.05 -4.98 19.95
N SER A 171 9.43 -5.49 21.11
CA SER A 171 9.08 -4.91 22.42
C SER A 171 10.33 -4.69 23.27
N PHE A 172 10.53 -3.43 23.68
CA PHE A 172 11.73 -2.97 24.36
C PHE A 172 11.40 -2.57 25.80
N ALA A 173 12.24 -2.98 26.75
CA ALA A 173 12.13 -2.53 28.13
C ALA A 173 12.53 -1.04 28.23
N ILE A 174 11.85 -0.29 29.10
CA ILE A 174 12.08 1.15 29.26
C ILE A 174 12.85 1.43 30.54
N ASN A 175 13.94 2.18 30.42
CA ASN A 175 14.78 2.60 31.54
C ASN A 175 14.63 4.12 31.80
N GLY A 176 13.39 4.59 31.96
CA GLY A 176 13.06 6.00 32.26
C GLY A 176 13.08 6.96 31.06
N SER A 177 13.41 6.49 29.85
CA SER A 177 13.27 7.26 28.60
C SER A 177 11.79 7.33 28.15
N PRO A 178 11.40 8.34 27.37
CA PRO A 178 10.04 8.40 26.83
C PRO A 178 9.81 7.26 25.82
N LEU A 179 8.58 6.73 25.77
CA LEU A 179 8.21 5.54 25.00
C LEU A 179 8.70 5.57 23.53
N HIS A 180 8.57 6.72 22.88
CA HIS A 180 8.94 6.88 21.48
C HIS A 180 10.46 6.81 21.23
N GLN A 181 11.28 7.32 22.16
CA GLN A 181 12.73 7.22 22.08
C GLN A 181 13.20 5.80 22.36
N ALA A 182 12.60 5.13 23.36
CA ALA A 182 12.89 3.72 23.63
C ALA A 182 12.58 2.82 22.41
N ALA A 183 11.49 3.10 21.69
CA ALA A 183 11.15 2.39 20.47
C ALA A 183 12.13 2.67 19.31
N GLU A 184 12.62 3.91 19.20
CA GLU A 184 13.63 4.31 18.23
C GLU A 184 14.99 3.65 18.50
N GLU A 185 15.47 3.72 19.75
CA GLU A 185 16.71 3.07 20.18
C GLU A 185 16.65 1.56 19.97
N GLY A 186 15.51 0.94 20.29
CA GLY A 186 15.26 -0.47 20.05
C GLY A 186 15.21 -0.83 18.56
N LEU A 187 14.67 0.05 17.70
CA LEU A 187 14.70 -0.18 16.26
C LEU A 187 16.14 -0.17 15.73
N TYR A 188 16.95 0.79 16.19
CA TYR A 188 18.36 0.89 15.81
C TYR A 188 19.23 -0.23 16.38
N SER A 189 18.87 -0.81 17.53
CA SER A 189 19.57 -1.98 18.06
C SER A 189 19.33 -3.21 17.19
N ILE A 190 18.08 -3.43 16.73
CA ILE A 190 17.72 -4.56 15.87
C ILE A 190 18.29 -4.41 14.45
N ALA A 191 17.97 -3.31 13.77
CA ALA A 191 18.20 -3.16 12.32
C ALA A 191 19.45 -2.34 11.97
N GLY A 192 20.10 -1.73 12.97
CA GLY A 192 21.18 -0.79 12.73
C GLY A 192 20.74 0.58 12.20
N LYS A 193 21.72 1.45 11.96
CA LYS A 193 21.51 2.86 11.59
C LYS A 193 21.22 3.07 10.10
N GLN A 194 21.25 2.02 9.27
CA GLN A 194 21.02 2.09 7.81
C GLN A 194 19.52 2.03 7.45
N LEU A 195 18.69 2.62 8.32
CA LEU A 195 17.25 2.60 8.21
C LEU A 195 16.72 3.99 8.53
N ASN A 196 15.87 4.49 7.64
CA ASN A 196 15.14 5.74 7.83
C ASN A 196 13.69 5.42 8.18
N TYR A 197 13.26 5.94 9.32
CA TYR A 197 11.92 5.73 9.83
C TYR A 197 11.28 7.08 10.16
N PHE A 198 9.96 7.11 10.17
CA PHE A 198 9.17 8.26 10.57
C PHE A 198 8.26 7.87 11.71
N ASN A 199 8.45 8.50 12.88
CA ASN A 199 7.54 8.33 14.00
C ASN A 199 6.27 9.16 13.77
N VAL A 200 5.09 8.52 13.86
CA VAL A 200 3.82 9.19 13.63
C VAL A 200 3.45 10.13 14.78
N SER A 201 3.67 9.70 16.02
CA SER A 201 3.30 10.45 17.22
C SER A 201 3.99 9.89 18.45
N LYS A 202 4.25 10.78 19.41
CA LYS A 202 4.73 10.40 20.75
C LYS A 202 3.67 9.65 21.57
N LYS A 203 2.39 9.78 21.22
CA LYS A 203 1.27 9.15 21.92
C LYS A 203 1.17 7.67 21.51
N PRO A 204 1.10 6.73 22.46
CA PRO A 204 0.88 5.33 22.12
C PRO A 204 -0.49 5.12 21.50
N CYS A 205 -0.58 4.25 20.50
CA CYS A 205 -1.83 3.95 19.81
C CYS A 205 -2.66 2.86 20.52
N HIS A 206 -2.01 1.98 21.29
CA HIS A 206 -2.65 0.89 21.99
C HIS A 206 -1.83 0.46 23.21
N VAL A 207 -2.46 -0.27 24.13
CA VAL A 207 -1.80 -0.84 25.31
C VAL A 207 -2.26 -2.27 25.47
N HIS A 208 -1.31 -3.21 25.46
CA HIS A 208 -1.55 -4.59 25.86
C HIS A 208 -1.20 -4.75 27.34
N ASN A 209 -2.16 -5.23 28.13
CA ASN A 209 -2.04 -5.36 29.58
C ASN A 209 -1.93 -6.83 29.97
N SER A 210 -0.70 -7.28 30.21
CA SER A 210 -0.44 -8.59 30.81
C SER A 210 -0.32 -8.43 32.34
N PRO A 211 -0.57 -9.48 33.15
CA PRO A 211 -0.53 -9.39 34.62
C PRO A 211 0.77 -8.77 35.18
N ASN A 212 1.91 -9.02 34.51
CA ASN A 212 3.23 -8.56 34.94
C ASN A 212 3.81 -7.44 34.07
N GLU A 213 3.25 -7.18 32.88
CA GLU A 213 3.84 -6.30 31.87
C GLU A 213 2.79 -5.43 31.18
N LYS A 214 3.11 -4.14 30.98
CA LYS A 214 2.30 -3.20 30.20
C LYS A 214 3.06 -2.79 28.95
N SER A 215 2.58 -3.25 27.79
CA SER A 215 3.20 -3.00 26.50
C SER A 215 2.48 -1.88 25.75
N PHE A 216 3.14 -0.74 25.60
CA PHE A 216 2.60 0.44 24.91
C PHE A 216 3.03 0.45 23.44
N PHE A 217 2.09 0.51 22.51
CA PHE A 217 2.38 0.48 21.08
C PHE A 217 2.69 1.86 20.53
N ILE A 218 3.84 2.02 19.89
CA ILE A 218 4.26 3.21 19.16
C ILE A 218 4.21 2.92 17.66
N LYS A 219 3.49 3.75 16.90
CA LYS A 219 3.33 3.59 15.45
C LYS A 219 4.43 4.35 14.70
N SER A 220 5.16 3.62 13.87
CA SER A 220 6.21 4.18 13.02
C SER A 220 6.11 3.68 11.58
N TYR A 221 6.54 4.50 10.63
CA TYR A 221 6.62 4.16 9.23
C TYR A 221 8.06 3.94 8.80
N LEU A 222 8.28 2.88 8.04
CA LEU A 222 9.52 2.70 7.30
C LEU A 222 9.47 3.58 6.05
N LEU A 223 10.45 4.47 5.90
CA LEU A 223 10.57 5.33 4.71
C LEU A 223 11.52 4.72 3.67
N SER A 224 12.70 4.33 4.12
CA SER A 224 13.75 3.79 3.25
C SER A 224 14.81 3.07 4.07
N GLY A 225 15.58 2.20 3.45
CA GLY A 225 16.70 1.49 4.09
C GLY A 225 16.56 -0.02 3.99
N GLN A 226 17.66 -0.69 4.28
CA GLN A 226 17.71 -2.15 4.36
C GLN A 226 17.49 -2.55 5.82
N PHE A 227 16.67 -3.58 6.02
CA PHE A 227 16.44 -4.12 7.36
C PHE A 227 17.40 -5.27 7.58
N ASP A 228 18.63 -4.93 7.95
CA ASP A 228 19.67 -5.90 8.23
C ASP A 228 19.72 -6.16 9.73
N VAL A 229 19.35 -7.38 10.13
CA VAL A 229 19.35 -7.75 11.54
C VAL A 229 20.78 -7.93 12.03
N LYS A 230 21.15 -7.18 13.07
CA LYS A 230 22.47 -7.28 13.70
C LYS A 230 22.61 -8.48 14.63
N ASP A 231 21.55 -8.83 15.34
CA ASP A 231 21.54 -9.96 16.26
C ASP A 231 21.35 -11.27 15.48
N SER A 232 22.40 -12.09 15.43
CA SER A 232 22.42 -13.34 14.66
C SER A 232 21.36 -14.37 15.07
N GLY A 233 20.82 -14.26 16.29
CA GLY A 233 19.71 -15.11 16.77
C GLY A 233 18.32 -14.59 16.43
N LEU A 234 18.18 -13.32 16.02
CA LEU A 234 16.89 -12.68 15.87
C LEU A 234 16.35 -12.85 14.44
N LYS A 235 15.20 -13.48 14.30
CA LYS A 235 14.51 -13.63 13.02
C LYS A 235 13.47 -12.55 12.86
N HIS A 236 13.30 -12.06 11.64
CA HIS A 236 12.31 -11.05 11.32
C HIS A 236 11.46 -11.50 10.13
N LEU A 237 10.22 -11.01 10.09
CA LEU A 237 9.31 -11.20 8.97
C LEU A 237 8.58 -9.90 8.70
N TRP A 238 8.32 -9.63 7.43
CA TRP A 238 7.48 -8.54 6.96
C TRP A 238 6.16 -9.11 6.46
N LEU A 239 5.09 -8.93 7.22
CA LEU A 239 3.82 -9.62 7.00
C LEU A 239 2.67 -8.66 6.71
N THR A 240 1.72 -9.10 5.88
CA THR A 240 0.42 -8.42 5.71
C THR A 240 -0.51 -8.73 6.88
N LYS A 241 -1.56 -7.92 7.07
CA LYS A 241 -2.58 -8.13 8.12
C LYS A 241 -3.07 -9.59 8.20
N GLU A 242 -3.38 -10.19 7.04
CA GLU A 242 -3.85 -11.59 6.93
C GLU A 242 -2.82 -12.61 7.45
N GLU A 243 -1.55 -12.41 7.12
CA GLU A 243 -0.47 -13.31 7.56
C GLU A 243 -0.12 -13.09 9.04
N VAL A 244 -0.17 -11.84 9.52
CA VAL A 244 0.04 -11.53 10.94
C VAL A 244 -0.92 -12.33 11.83
N GLY A 245 -2.19 -12.45 11.42
CA GLY A 245 -3.18 -13.26 12.14
C GLY A 245 -2.92 -14.77 12.15
N GLN A 246 -2.08 -15.29 11.25
CA GLN A 246 -1.67 -16.70 11.23
C GLN A 246 -0.47 -16.96 12.14
N HIS A 247 0.37 -15.95 12.38
CA HIS A 247 1.61 -16.08 13.15
C HIS A 247 1.48 -15.66 14.61
N LEU A 248 0.55 -14.76 14.93
CA LEU A 248 0.28 -14.31 16.30
C LEU A 248 -0.73 -15.23 17.01
N ASP A 249 -0.66 -15.27 18.34
CA ASP A 249 -1.69 -15.92 19.15
C ASP A 249 -3.05 -15.27 18.91
N LYS A 250 -4.12 -16.08 18.88
CA LYS A 250 -5.47 -15.63 18.48
C LYS A 250 -5.99 -14.49 19.35
N ASP A 251 -5.85 -14.61 20.66
CA ASP A 251 -6.33 -13.61 21.63
C ASP A 251 -5.57 -12.29 21.46
N TYR A 252 -4.24 -12.38 21.32
CA TYR A 252 -3.39 -11.22 21.08
C TYR A 252 -3.67 -10.56 19.73
N TYR A 253 -3.93 -11.35 18.68
CA TYR A 253 -4.29 -10.81 17.37
C TYR A 253 -5.62 -10.07 17.41
N GLN A 254 -6.65 -10.60 18.09
CA GLN A 254 -7.95 -9.93 18.24
C GLN A 254 -7.81 -8.56 18.93
N GLU A 255 -6.94 -8.45 19.94
CA GLU A 255 -6.66 -7.18 20.59
C GLU A 255 -6.00 -6.17 19.64
N VAL A 256 -5.04 -6.60 18.82
CA VAL A 256 -4.22 -5.72 17.98
C VAL A 256 -4.80 -5.51 16.57
N GLU A 257 -5.79 -6.30 16.16
CA GLU A 257 -6.32 -6.33 14.78
C GLU A 257 -6.72 -4.94 14.27
N HIS A 258 -7.33 -4.11 15.12
CA HIS A 258 -7.77 -2.76 14.79
C HIS A 258 -6.63 -1.78 14.47
N LEU A 259 -5.39 -2.09 14.83
CA LEU A 259 -4.20 -1.29 14.50
C LEU A 259 -3.66 -1.61 13.10
N LEU A 260 -4.09 -2.74 12.52
CA LEU A 260 -3.62 -3.24 11.24
C LEU A 260 -4.56 -2.80 10.11
N ASN A 261 -3.97 -2.37 9.01
CA ASN A 261 -4.67 -1.95 7.82
C ASN A 261 -4.85 -3.14 6.88
N GLU A 262 -6.00 -3.19 6.22
CA GLU A 262 -6.21 -4.15 5.12
C GLU A 262 -5.40 -3.76 3.88
N ILE A 263 -5.23 -2.47 3.62
CA ILE A 263 -4.50 -1.91 2.48
C ILE A 263 -3.23 -1.23 2.96
#